data_AF-A0A1I5RHN6-F1
#
_entry.id   AF-A0A1I5RHN6-F1
#
_cell.length_a   1.000
_cell.length_b   1.000
_cell.length_c   1.000
_cell.angle_alpha   90.00
_cell.angle_beta   90.00
_cell.angle_gamma   90.00
#
_symmetry.space_group_name_H-M   'P 1'
#
loop_
_entity.id
_entity.type
_entity.pdbx_description
1 polymer ?
#
loop_
_entity_poly.entity_id
_entity_poly.type
_entity_poly.pdbx_seq_one_letter_code
_entity_poly.pdbx_strand_id
1 'polypeptide(L)'
;MVYSAQHIAAQNQSKKRSQFFNNTVQAKPFFSPVLQLKPAGEKVETVMPGVPEETAKYLEELNRDFDKARKNLCELSRELFKQAINTKGIINSDTAMALDVFSNVAANCSSLSGYIKLKPKSIAGTGVYKTYAHNYTDDFTGSKEGRDKFDANDWHQAVKQGTNAGTREEIAGVGGFYQRSNDTINLPEDATLGSALHESMHRMSGSRFRSFTRKFTDPDFLSEGATQYFTDKVLMDIGLPKMSGHKYGSNVAAIENLVRKMNGNFDALARLYFQDDITAFHEILFALQLAPDLKTMIANPGQKIYDAVKTN
;
A
#
# COMPACT_ATOMS: atom_id res chain seq x y z
N MET A 1 16.75 -30.35 26.86
CA MET A 1 15.51 -29.72 26.33
C MET A 1 15.08 -30.51 25.11
N VAL A 2 13.98 -31.25 25.22
CA VAL A 2 13.42 -32.01 24.08
C VAL A 2 12.33 -31.14 23.48
N TYR A 3 12.58 -30.53 22.34
CA TYR A 3 11.53 -29.84 21.58
C TYR A 3 10.53 -30.88 21.10
N SER A 4 9.23 -30.64 21.32
CA SER A 4 8.19 -31.57 20.91
C SER A 4 8.18 -31.73 19.38
N ALA A 5 7.83 -32.92 18.89
CA ALA A 5 7.74 -33.21 17.46
C ALA A 5 6.85 -32.22 16.70
N GLN A 6 5.85 -31.63 17.37
CA GLN A 6 4.99 -30.57 16.83
C GLN A 6 5.77 -29.27 16.55
N HIS A 7 6.73 -28.91 17.40
CA HIS A 7 7.56 -27.70 17.21
C HIS A 7 8.52 -27.87 16.02
N ILE A 8 9.10 -29.06 15.86
CA ILE A 8 9.96 -29.41 14.72
C ILE A 8 9.15 -29.45 13.40
N ALA A 9 7.92 -29.97 13.43
CA ALA A 9 7.03 -30.00 12.27
C ALA A 9 6.61 -28.58 11.82
N ALA A 10 6.31 -27.68 12.76
CA ALA A 10 5.98 -26.29 12.47
C ALA A 10 7.17 -25.52 11.85
N GLN A 11 8.38 -25.70 12.39
CA GLN A 11 9.60 -25.09 11.83
C GLN A 11 9.93 -25.63 10.42
N ASN A 12 9.72 -26.92 10.17
CA ASN A 12 9.94 -27.51 8.85
C ASN A 12 8.89 -27.07 7.82
N GLN A 13 7.63 -26.86 8.23
CA GLN A 13 6.61 -26.25 7.35
C GLN A 13 6.94 -24.78 7.03
N SER A 14 7.39 -24.00 8.02
CA SER A 14 7.83 -22.61 7.81
C SER A 14 9.00 -22.54 6.82
N LYS A 15 10.03 -23.40 6.96
CA LYS A 15 11.15 -23.48 6.02
C LYS A 15 10.73 -23.87 4.60
N LYS A 16 9.83 -24.85 4.44
CA LYS A 16 9.31 -25.23 3.12
C LYS A 16 8.48 -24.12 2.47
N ARG A 17 7.67 -23.40 3.27
CA ARG A 17 6.92 -22.22 2.79
C ARG A 17 7.87 -21.13 2.31
N SER A 18 8.91 -20.81 3.10
CA SER A 18 9.92 -19.81 2.74
C SER A 18 10.69 -20.17 1.46
N GLN A 19 11.09 -21.43 1.27
CA GLN A 19 11.76 -21.89 0.05
C GLN A 19 10.86 -21.84 -1.19
N PHE A 20 9.59 -22.27 -1.07
CA PHE A 20 8.63 -22.16 -2.17
C PHE A 20 8.37 -20.69 -2.56
N PHE A 21 8.29 -19.81 -1.56
CA PHE A 21 8.08 -18.38 -1.76
C PHE A 21 9.24 -17.71 -2.50
N ASN A 22 10.47 -17.95 -2.05
CA ASN A 22 11.67 -17.38 -2.67
C ASN A 22 11.80 -17.79 -4.14
N ASN A 23 11.46 -19.05 -4.47
CA ASN A 23 11.56 -19.54 -5.84
C ASN A 23 10.44 -19.03 -6.76
N THR A 24 9.26 -18.73 -6.23
CA THR A 24 8.09 -18.31 -7.03
C THR A 24 8.03 -16.78 -7.20
N VAL A 25 8.42 -16.02 -6.18
CA VAL A 25 8.34 -14.54 -6.17
C VAL A 25 9.59 -13.87 -6.76
N GLN A 26 10.76 -14.53 -6.74
CA GLN A 26 11.99 -13.98 -7.35
C GLN A 26 12.17 -14.34 -8.83
N ALA A 27 11.18 -14.97 -9.48
CA ALA A 27 11.20 -15.14 -10.93
C ALA A 27 11.31 -13.75 -11.59
N LYS A 28 12.47 -13.46 -12.19
CA LYS A 28 12.72 -12.17 -12.85
C LYS A 28 11.59 -11.88 -13.84
N PRO A 29 11.05 -10.65 -13.87
CA PRO A 29 10.09 -10.27 -14.90
C PRO A 29 10.77 -10.34 -16.28
N PHE A 30 10.52 -11.43 -17.00
CA PHE A 30 10.82 -11.55 -18.42
C PHE A 30 9.72 -10.80 -19.20
N PHE A 31 9.63 -9.48 -19.02
CA PHE A 31 8.75 -8.64 -19.81
C PHE A 31 9.57 -7.99 -20.93
N SER A 32 9.40 -8.52 -22.14
CA SER A 32 9.96 -7.95 -23.36
C SER A 32 9.25 -6.62 -23.68
N PRO A 33 9.97 -5.55 -24.08
CA PRO A 33 9.37 -4.23 -24.37
C PRO A 33 8.44 -4.20 -25.60
N VAL A 34 8.29 -5.32 -26.33
CA VAL A 34 7.49 -5.41 -27.56
C VAL A 34 5.99 -5.59 -27.29
N LEU A 35 5.60 -5.99 -26.08
CA LEU A 35 4.19 -6.13 -25.69
C LEU A 35 3.93 -5.23 -24.48
N GLN A 36 3.50 -3.99 -24.73
CA GLN A 36 2.73 -3.28 -23.72
C GLN A 36 1.43 -4.05 -23.55
N LEU A 37 1.41 -4.96 -22.59
CA LEU A 37 0.21 -5.71 -22.22
C LEU A 37 -0.85 -4.69 -21.81
N LYS A 38 -1.91 -4.57 -22.61
CA LYS A 38 -3.09 -3.80 -22.23
C LYS A 38 -3.69 -4.38 -20.95
N PRO A 39 -4.39 -3.57 -20.14
CA PRO A 39 -5.16 -4.06 -19.00
C PRO A 39 -6.05 -5.26 -19.37
N ALA A 40 -6.31 -6.13 -18.39
CA ALA A 40 -7.14 -7.31 -18.59
C ALA A 40 -8.52 -6.92 -19.17
N GLY A 41 -8.90 -7.51 -20.31
CA GLY A 41 -10.22 -7.29 -20.92
C GLY A 41 -10.30 -6.20 -21.99
N GLU A 42 -9.23 -5.44 -22.22
CA GLU A 42 -9.16 -4.57 -23.39
C GLU A 42 -8.87 -5.43 -24.63
N LYS A 43 -9.69 -5.30 -25.69
CA LYS A 43 -9.38 -5.99 -26.95
C LYS A 43 -8.02 -5.48 -27.43
N VAL A 44 -7.10 -6.42 -27.66
CA VAL A 44 -5.93 -6.13 -28.50
C VAL A 44 -6.52 -5.75 -29.84
N GLU A 45 -6.40 -4.48 -30.22
CA GLU A 45 -6.63 -4.09 -31.61
C GLU A 45 -5.48 -4.72 -32.42
N THR A 46 -5.64 -5.99 -32.76
CA THR A 46 -5.08 -6.54 -34.00
C THR A 46 -5.64 -5.63 -35.08
N VAL A 47 -4.86 -4.78 -35.72
CA VAL A 47 -3.77 -5.15 -36.61
C VAL A 47 -2.76 -4.00 -36.61
N MET A 48 -1.52 -4.25 -36.18
CA MET A 48 -0.43 -3.42 -36.69
C MET A 48 -0.37 -3.71 -38.19
N PRO A 49 -0.63 -2.72 -39.07
CA PRO A 49 -0.61 -2.97 -40.51
C PRO A 49 0.75 -3.56 -40.91
N GLY A 50 0.72 -4.74 -41.53
CA GLY A 50 1.92 -5.46 -42.00
C GLY A 50 2.37 -6.66 -41.16
N VAL A 51 1.69 -7.04 -40.08
CA VAL A 51 1.98 -8.29 -39.36
C VAL A 51 1.36 -9.49 -40.09
N PRO A 52 2.13 -10.54 -40.45
CA PRO A 52 1.58 -11.76 -41.05
C PRO A 52 0.52 -12.42 -40.16
N GLU A 53 -0.50 -13.02 -40.76
CA GLU A 53 -1.62 -13.67 -40.04
C GLU A 53 -1.14 -14.73 -39.04
N GLU A 54 -0.14 -15.53 -39.41
CA GLU A 54 0.45 -16.54 -38.52
C GLU A 54 1.10 -15.91 -37.28
N THR A 55 1.80 -14.79 -37.45
CA THR A 55 2.39 -14.03 -36.33
C THR A 55 1.31 -13.44 -35.44
N ALA A 56 0.23 -12.91 -36.01
CA ALA A 56 -0.89 -12.39 -35.24
C ALA A 56 -1.55 -13.50 -34.39
N LYS A 57 -1.80 -14.67 -34.98
CA LYS A 57 -2.36 -15.83 -34.28
C LYS A 57 -1.45 -16.33 -33.15
N TYR A 58 -0.14 -16.39 -33.38
CA TYR A 58 0.83 -16.75 -32.35
C TYR A 58 0.83 -15.75 -31.18
N LEU A 59 0.77 -14.44 -31.47
CA LEU A 59 0.69 -13.42 -30.43
C LEU A 59 -0.61 -13.50 -29.61
N GLU A 60 -1.74 -13.83 -30.24
CA GLU A 60 -3.01 -14.05 -29.54
C GLU A 60 -2.96 -15.27 -28.61
N GLU A 61 -2.38 -16.40 -29.07
CA GLU A 61 -2.20 -17.60 -28.26
C GLU A 61 -1.27 -17.32 -27.07
N LEU A 62 -0.15 -16.65 -27.31
CA LEU A 62 0.79 -16.23 -26.26
C LEU A 62 0.11 -15.31 -25.23
N ASN A 63 -0.68 -14.33 -25.67
CA ASN A 63 -1.42 -13.44 -24.77
C ASN A 63 -2.45 -14.20 -23.93
N ARG A 64 -3.15 -15.18 -24.51
CA ARG A 64 -4.10 -16.04 -23.79
C ARG A 64 -3.41 -16.87 -22.71
N ASP A 65 -2.25 -17.44 -23.00
CA ASP A 65 -1.46 -18.19 -22.03
C ASP A 65 -0.93 -17.31 -20.90
N PHE A 66 -0.48 -16.08 -21.22
CA PHE A 66 -0.11 -15.09 -20.23
C PHE A 66 -1.28 -14.70 -19.32
N ASP A 67 -2.46 -14.47 -19.89
CA ASP A 67 -3.66 -14.15 -19.12
C ASP A 67 -4.05 -15.29 -18.17
N LYS A 68 -3.96 -16.54 -18.64
CA LYS A 68 -4.21 -17.73 -17.81
C LYS A 68 -3.19 -17.85 -16.68
N ALA A 69 -1.90 -17.68 -16.98
CA ALA A 69 -0.83 -17.70 -15.98
C ALA A 69 -1.00 -16.60 -14.93
N ARG A 70 -1.34 -15.38 -15.38
CA ARG A 70 -1.65 -14.25 -14.49
C ARG A 70 -2.84 -14.58 -13.59
N LYS A 71 -3.94 -15.09 -14.15
CA LYS A 71 -5.12 -15.48 -13.36
C LYS A 71 -4.78 -16.51 -12.28
N ASN A 72 -4.03 -17.56 -12.64
CA ASN A 72 -3.59 -18.58 -11.69
C ASN A 72 -2.69 -18.00 -10.59
N LEU A 73 -1.75 -17.12 -10.96
CA LEU A 73 -0.90 -16.41 -9.99
C LEU A 73 -1.75 -15.56 -9.04
N CYS A 74 -2.76 -14.87 -9.57
CA CYS A 74 -3.66 -14.07 -8.76
C CYS A 74 -4.49 -14.90 -7.79
N GLU A 75 -5.05 -16.02 -8.24
CA GLU A 75 -5.77 -16.96 -7.37
C GLU A 75 -4.85 -17.51 -6.28
N LEU A 76 -3.64 -17.94 -6.63
CA LEU A 76 -2.66 -18.44 -5.67
C LEU A 76 -2.25 -17.35 -4.65
N SER A 77 -1.93 -16.14 -5.11
CA SER A 77 -1.54 -15.03 -4.24
C SER A 77 -2.69 -14.60 -3.31
N ARG A 78 -3.95 -14.66 -3.77
CA ARG A 78 -5.13 -14.43 -2.92
C ARG A 78 -5.23 -15.46 -1.82
N GLU A 79 -5.09 -16.74 -2.14
CA GLU A 79 -5.15 -17.82 -1.14
C GLU A 79 -3.98 -17.77 -0.16
N LEU A 80 -2.77 -17.47 -0.63
CA LEU A 80 -1.61 -17.24 0.22
C LEU A 80 -1.83 -16.06 1.16
N PHE A 81 -2.38 -14.95 0.65
CA PHE A 81 -2.70 -13.80 1.48
C PHE A 81 -3.76 -14.15 2.53
N LYS A 82 -4.88 -14.79 2.15
CA LYS A 82 -5.91 -15.27 3.10
C LYS A 82 -5.35 -16.18 4.19
N GLN A 83 -4.39 -17.04 3.84
CA GLN A 83 -3.70 -17.88 4.83
C GLN A 83 -2.81 -17.05 5.76
N ALA A 84 -2.10 -16.06 5.21
CA ALA A 84 -1.22 -15.19 5.98
C ALA A 84 -1.99 -14.27 6.95
N ILE A 85 -3.19 -13.82 6.58
CA ILE A 85 -4.00 -12.94 7.44
C ILE A 85 -4.79 -13.67 8.52
N ASN A 86 -5.01 -14.98 8.39
CA ASN A 86 -5.78 -15.78 9.34
C ASN A 86 -5.00 -16.10 10.64
N THR A 87 -3.74 -15.67 10.73
CA THR A 87 -2.98 -15.69 11.98
C THR A 87 -3.44 -14.51 12.84
N LYS A 88 -4.44 -14.75 13.69
CA LYS A 88 -4.85 -13.76 14.70
C LYS A 88 -3.64 -13.30 15.51
N GLY A 89 -3.37 -11.99 15.48
CA GLY A 89 -3.17 -11.27 16.73
C GLY A 89 -1.84 -10.57 16.98
N ILE A 90 -0.73 -10.90 16.32
CA ILE A 90 0.54 -10.21 16.57
C ILE A 90 1.36 -10.15 15.29
N ILE A 91 1.94 -8.98 15.07
CA ILE A 91 2.82 -8.69 13.95
C ILE A 91 4.16 -9.42 14.13
N ASN A 92 4.63 -10.13 13.10
CA ASN A 92 5.84 -10.96 13.17
C ASN A 92 6.57 -11.06 11.82
N SER A 93 7.54 -11.97 11.71
CA SER A 93 8.28 -12.20 10.46
C SER A 93 7.40 -12.64 9.29
N ASP A 94 6.30 -13.36 9.56
CA ASP A 94 5.36 -13.80 8.54
C ASP A 94 4.53 -12.62 8.02
N THR A 95 4.35 -11.56 8.81
CA THR A 95 3.75 -10.31 8.36
C THR A 95 4.53 -9.71 7.21
N ALA A 96 5.86 -9.63 7.31
CA ALA A 96 6.68 -9.07 6.23
C ALA A 96 6.49 -9.82 4.90
N MET A 97 6.36 -11.15 4.95
CA MET A 97 6.02 -11.95 3.77
C MET A 97 4.61 -11.65 3.27
N ALA A 98 3.63 -11.53 4.17
CA ALA A 98 2.26 -11.16 3.83
C ALA A 98 2.19 -9.81 3.10
N LEU A 99 3.02 -8.84 3.50
CA LEU A 99 3.12 -7.53 2.84
C LEU A 99 3.74 -7.62 1.44
N ASP A 100 4.72 -8.51 1.22
CA ASP A 100 5.24 -8.79 -0.12
C ASP A 100 4.17 -9.41 -1.01
N VAL A 101 3.38 -10.37 -0.49
CA VAL A 101 2.23 -10.95 -1.21
C VAL A 101 1.21 -9.86 -1.54
N PHE A 102 0.84 -9.04 -0.57
CA PHE A 102 -0.11 -7.95 -0.72
C PHE A 102 0.34 -6.96 -1.80
N SER A 103 1.60 -6.53 -1.76
CA SER A 103 2.17 -5.62 -2.76
C SER A 103 2.12 -6.24 -4.16
N ASN A 104 2.45 -7.53 -4.28
CA ASN A 104 2.38 -8.25 -5.55
C ASN A 104 0.94 -8.37 -6.07
N VAL A 105 -0.01 -8.70 -5.20
CA VAL A 105 -1.45 -8.73 -5.52
C VAL A 105 -1.92 -7.35 -5.98
N ALA A 106 -1.56 -6.29 -5.26
CA ALA A 106 -1.93 -4.93 -5.61
C ALA A 106 -1.42 -4.59 -7.03
N ALA A 107 -0.15 -4.90 -7.31
CA ALA A 107 0.50 -4.56 -8.58
C ALA A 107 0.09 -5.43 -9.77
N ASN A 108 -0.37 -6.67 -9.57
CA ASN A 108 -0.58 -7.60 -10.68
C ASN A 108 -2.02 -8.12 -10.80
N CYS A 109 -2.81 -8.03 -9.73
CA CYS A 109 -4.05 -8.81 -9.58
C CYS A 109 -5.27 -8.01 -9.11
N SER A 110 -5.07 -6.74 -8.80
CA SER A 110 -6.13 -5.83 -8.34
C SER A 110 -6.54 -4.88 -9.46
N SER A 111 -7.59 -4.08 -9.22
CA SER A 111 -7.94 -2.97 -10.10
C SER A 111 -6.84 -1.91 -10.20
N LEU A 112 -5.77 -2.03 -9.41
CA LEU A 112 -4.62 -1.14 -9.42
C LEU A 112 -3.44 -1.65 -10.28
N SER A 113 -3.60 -2.77 -11.00
CA SER A 113 -2.50 -3.47 -11.69
C SER A 113 -1.84 -2.71 -12.84
N GLY A 114 -2.35 -1.53 -13.22
CA GLY A 114 -1.71 -0.62 -14.19
C GLY A 114 -0.99 0.57 -13.55
N TYR A 115 -1.18 0.83 -12.25
CA TYR A 115 -0.67 2.03 -11.59
C TYR A 115 0.53 1.74 -10.70
N ILE A 116 0.56 0.58 -10.06
CA ILE A 116 1.56 0.25 -9.04
C ILE A 116 2.81 -0.34 -9.69
N LYS A 117 3.95 0.30 -9.46
CA LYS A 117 5.26 -0.27 -9.75
C LYS A 117 5.86 -0.90 -8.50
N LEU A 118 6.09 -2.20 -8.51
CA LEU A 118 6.76 -2.89 -7.42
C LEU A 118 8.16 -2.33 -7.20
N LYS A 119 8.51 -2.09 -5.94
CA LYS A 119 9.88 -1.76 -5.56
C LYS A 119 10.78 -2.99 -5.66
N PRO A 120 12.05 -2.85 -6.05
CA PRO A 120 12.95 -3.98 -6.25
C PRO A 120 13.31 -4.69 -4.94
N LYS A 121 13.26 -3.97 -3.81
CA LYS A 121 13.58 -4.51 -2.49
C LYS A 121 12.33 -5.15 -1.88
N SER A 122 12.38 -6.46 -1.64
CA SER A 122 11.38 -7.21 -0.87
C SER A 122 11.23 -6.59 0.53
N ILE A 123 10.05 -6.69 1.13
CA ILE A 123 9.80 -6.29 2.52
C ILE A 123 10.41 -7.34 3.47
N ALA A 124 10.18 -8.62 3.18
CA ALA A 124 10.76 -9.74 3.94
C ALA A 124 12.27 -9.87 3.73
N GLY A 125 13.03 -10.04 4.82
CA GLY A 125 14.44 -10.41 4.79
C GLY A 125 15.44 -9.31 4.37
N THR A 126 14.99 -8.06 4.18
CA THR A 126 15.85 -6.97 3.68
C THR A 126 16.00 -5.78 4.66
N GLY A 127 15.41 -5.88 5.85
CA GLY A 127 15.38 -4.80 6.84
C GLY A 127 14.47 -3.62 6.48
N VAL A 128 13.67 -3.72 5.41
CA VAL A 128 12.57 -2.77 5.09
C VAL A 128 11.48 -2.83 6.15
N TYR A 129 11.39 -3.92 6.89
CA TYR A 129 10.35 -4.13 7.89
C TYR A 129 10.96 -4.18 9.28
N LYS A 130 10.45 -3.33 10.18
CA LYS A 130 10.91 -3.24 11.57
C LYS A 130 9.73 -3.22 12.53
N THR A 131 9.88 -4.02 13.58
CA THR A 131 8.99 -4.06 14.73
C THR A 131 9.73 -3.54 15.95
N TYR A 132 9.04 -2.77 16.77
CA TYR A 132 9.58 -2.18 17.99
C TYR A 132 8.82 -2.73 19.19
N ALA A 133 9.53 -3.04 20.27
CA ALA A 133 8.89 -3.39 21.52
C ALA A 133 7.99 -2.23 21.96
N HIS A 134 6.78 -2.52 22.40
CA HIS A 134 5.79 -1.52 22.74
C HIS A 134 5.07 -1.89 24.02
N ASN A 135 5.36 -1.16 25.10
CA ASN A 135 4.68 -1.36 26.37
C ASN A 135 3.49 -0.41 26.52
N TYR A 136 2.30 -0.89 26.12
CA TYR A 136 1.05 -0.12 26.17
C TYR A 136 0.69 0.40 27.57
N THR A 137 1.16 -0.24 28.65
CA THR A 137 0.89 0.26 30.02
C THR A 137 1.55 1.60 30.27
N ASP A 138 2.69 1.85 29.63
CA ASP A 138 3.46 3.07 29.81
C ASP A 138 2.86 4.25 29.07
N ASP A 139 1.82 4.06 28.24
CA ASP A 139 1.11 5.12 27.51
C ASP A 139 0.13 5.88 28.42
N PHE A 140 -0.41 5.22 29.45
CA PHE A 140 -1.48 5.76 30.30
C PHE A 140 -1.04 6.17 31.71
N THR A 141 0.23 5.96 32.08
CA THR A 141 0.75 6.36 33.40
C THR A 141 1.23 7.82 33.42
N GLY A 142 0.43 8.72 33.99
CA GLY A 142 0.77 10.15 34.13
C GLY A 142 1.82 10.52 35.21
N SER A 143 2.44 9.53 35.89
CA SER A 143 3.48 9.79 36.90
C SER A 143 4.82 10.19 36.26
N LYS A 144 5.74 10.81 37.03
CA LYS A 144 7.10 11.09 36.54
C LYS A 144 7.84 9.79 36.17
N GLU A 145 7.75 8.76 37.00
CA GLU A 145 8.29 7.43 36.67
C GLU A 145 7.66 6.82 35.41
N GLY A 146 6.38 7.09 35.16
CA GLY A 146 5.69 6.69 33.94
C GLY A 146 6.07 7.51 32.70
N ARG A 147 6.63 8.71 32.87
CA ARG A 147 7.21 9.50 31.77
C ARG A 147 8.57 8.97 31.37
N ASP A 148 9.43 8.66 32.33
CA ASP A 148 10.77 8.11 32.06
C ASP A 148 10.68 6.74 31.35
N LYS A 149 9.68 5.91 31.71
CA LYS A 149 9.41 4.63 31.02
C LYS A 149 8.83 4.79 29.63
N PHE A 150 7.89 5.73 29.46
CA PHE A 150 7.36 6.08 28.14
C PHE A 150 8.48 6.55 27.20
N ASP A 151 9.37 7.41 27.66
CA ASP A 151 10.46 7.91 26.84
C ASP A 151 11.54 6.85 26.56
N ALA A 152 11.67 5.82 27.40
CA ALA A 152 12.58 4.70 27.18
C ALA A 152 12.03 3.59 26.25
N ASN A 153 10.76 3.67 25.85
CA ASN A 153 10.12 2.71 24.96
C ASN A 153 10.67 2.86 23.51
N ASP A 154 11.17 1.76 22.95
CA ASP A 154 11.77 1.70 21.61
C ASP A 154 10.84 2.25 20.52
N TRP A 155 9.53 1.97 20.62
CA TRP A 155 8.54 2.50 19.70
C TRP A 155 8.47 4.03 19.75
N HIS A 156 8.43 4.63 20.95
CA HIS A 156 8.33 6.08 21.09
C HIS A 156 9.57 6.80 20.57
N GLN A 157 10.75 6.21 20.79
CA GLN A 157 11.99 6.71 20.19
C GLN A 157 11.95 6.63 18.66
N ALA A 158 11.46 5.53 18.09
CA ALA A 158 11.30 5.39 16.65
C ALA A 158 10.32 6.44 16.09
N VAL A 159 9.18 6.65 16.75
CA VAL A 159 8.18 7.65 16.34
C VAL A 159 8.74 9.07 16.39
N LYS A 160 9.45 9.45 17.46
CA LYS A 160 10.10 10.77 17.57
C LYS A 160 11.15 11.02 16.49
N GLN A 161 11.85 9.97 16.05
CA GLN A 161 12.87 10.07 14.99
C GLN A 161 12.27 10.01 13.57
N GLY A 162 11.10 9.38 13.41
CA GLY A 162 10.52 9.04 12.12
C GLY A 162 9.32 9.89 11.71
N THR A 163 8.69 10.60 12.64
CA THR A 163 7.44 11.35 12.46
C THR A 163 7.52 12.75 13.04
N ASN A 164 6.47 13.55 12.87
CA ASN A 164 6.32 14.86 13.51
C ASN A 164 5.55 14.80 14.84
N ALA A 165 5.20 13.60 15.34
CA ALA A 165 4.48 13.46 16.60
C ALA A 165 5.37 13.94 17.76
N GLY A 166 4.93 15.00 18.45
CA GLY A 166 5.71 15.68 19.48
C GLY A 166 5.16 15.46 20.88
N THR A 167 3.87 15.18 21.00
CA THR A 167 3.19 14.90 22.27
C THR A 167 3.05 13.41 22.52
N ARG A 168 2.86 13.04 23.79
CA ARG A 168 2.63 11.66 24.20
C ARG A 168 1.35 11.08 23.60
N GLU A 169 0.30 11.90 23.55
CA GLU A 169 -1.00 11.54 22.99
C GLU A 169 -0.91 11.30 21.48
N GLU A 170 -0.14 12.13 20.76
CA GLU A 170 0.11 11.90 19.32
C GLU A 170 0.90 10.61 19.10
N ILE A 171 1.98 10.39 19.87
CA ILE A 171 2.84 9.20 19.76
C ILE A 171 2.05 7.92 20.04
N ALA A 172 1.27 7.88 21.12
CA ALA A 172 0.41 6.74 21.47
C ALA A 172 -0.68 6.48 20.40
N GLY A 173 -1.04 7.51 19.62
CA GLY A 173 -1.96 7.40 18.50
C GLY A 173 -1.33 6.85 17.22
N VAL A 174 0.00 6.70 17.13
CA VAL A 174 0.68 6.18 15.92
C VAL A 174 0.62 4.66 15.94
N GLY A 175 -0.08 4.06 14.96
CA GLY A 175 -0.17 2.61 14.81
C GLY A 175 0.89 1.99 13.90
N GLY A 176 1.76 2.83 13.34
CA GLY A 176 2.73 2.50 12.30
C GLY A 176 3.21 3.76 11.58
N PHE A 177 4.38 3.71 10.93
CA PHE A 177 4.76 4.72 9.96
C PHE A 177 5.77 4.19 8.92
N TYR A 178 5.59 4.61 7.68
CA TYR A 178 6.58 4.43 6.60
C TYR A 178 7.62 5.55 6.58
N GLN A 179 8.87 5.21 6.94
CA GLN A 179 10.03 6.08 6.89
C GLN A 179 10.67 6.09 5.49
N ARG A 180 10.54 7.22 4.82
CA ARG A 180 10.90 7.37 3.39
C ARG A 180 12.40 7.42 3.15
N SER A 181 13.15 8.04 4.07
CA SER A 181 14.59 8.28 3.92
C SER A 181 15.40 6.99 3.79
N ASN A 182 14.88 5.89 4.32
CA ASN A 182 15.53 4.58 4.32
C ASN A 182 14.60 3.45 3.82
N ASP A 183 13.46 3.79 3.18
CA ASP A 183 12.48 2.84 2.66
C ASP A 183 12.07 1.78 3.70
N THR A 184 11.71 2.20 4.91
CA THR A 184 11.42 1.29 6.04
C THR A 184 9.98 1.47 6.56
N ILE A 185 9.28 0.37 6.79
CA ILE A 185 8.00 0.26 7.49
C ILE A 185 8.31 -0.03 8.96
N ASN A 186 7.87 0.86 9.85
CA ASN A 186 8.09 0.78 11.29
C ASN A 186 6.74 0.57 11.98
N LEU A 187 6.62 -0.50 12.75
CA LEU A 187 5.40 -0.83 13.49
C LEU A 187 5.74 -1.14 14.95
N PRO A 188 4.85 -0.85 15.90
CA PRO A 188 4.94 -1.44 17.23
C PRO A 188 4.61 -2.94 17.16
N GLU A 189 5.10 -3.73 18.11
CA GLU A 189 4.92 -5.19 18.12
C GLU A 189 3.44 -5.63 18.25
N ASP A 190 2.62 -4.79 18.85
CA ASP A 190 1.17 -4.97 19.03
C ASP A 190 0.35 -4.36 17.88
N ALA A 191 1.01 -3.86 16.81
CA ALA A 191 0.31 -3.34 15.65
C ALA A 191 -0.65 -4.38 15.05
N THR A 192 -1.66 -3.90 14.36
CA THR A 192 -2.56 -4.78 13.61
C THR A 192 -1.99 -5.06 12.23
N LEU A 193 -2.38 -6.18 11.63
CA LEU A 193 -2.12 -6.41 10.21
C LEU A 193 -2.62 -5.24 9.35
N GLY A 194 -3.73 -4.62 9.74
CA GLY A 194 -4.26 -3.51 8.99
C GLY A 194 -3.32 -2.31 8.97
N SER A 195 -2.73 -1.96 10.11
CA SER A 195 -1.67 -0.95 10.17
C SER A 195 -0.51 -1.32 9.24
N ALA A 196 -0.08 -2.59 9.22
CA ALA A 196 1.01 -3.04 8.37
C ALA A 196 0.69 -2.91 6.86
N LEU A 197 -0.53 -3.27 6.45
CA LEU A 197 -0.99 -3.15 5.07
C LEU A 197 -1.08 -1.67 4.65
N HIS A 198 -1.59 -0.82 5.54
CA HIS A 198 -1.66 0.62 5.35
C HIS A 198 -0.27 1.22 5.12
N GLU A 199 0.70 0.93 5.99
CA GLU A 199 2.07 1.43 5.83
C GLU A 199 2.77 0.85 4.58
N SER A 200 2.46 -0.39 4.21
CA SER A 200 2.93 -0.97 2.95
C SER A 200 2.37 -0.24 1.73
N MET A 201 1.14 0.28 1.81
CA MET A 201 0.55 1.09 0.74
C MET A 201 1.24 2.46 0.63
N HIS A 202 1.57 3.10 1.75
CA HIS A 202 2.40 4.32 1.76
C HIS A 202 3.73 4.11 1.03
N ARG A 203 4.35 2.94 1.21
CA ARG A 203 5.61 2.59 0.53
C ARG A 203 5.50 2.61 -1.00
N MET A 204 4.33 2.29 -1.55
CA MET A 204 4.05 2.27 -3.00
C MET A 204 3.66 3.63 -3.57
N SER A 205 3.37 4.62 -2.72
CA SER A 205 3.02 5.96 -3.17
C SER A 205 4.18 6.67 -3.90
N GLY A 206 3.82 7.59 -4.78
CA GLY A 206 4.69 8.49 -5.51
C GLY A 206 5.09 9.72 -4.69
N SER A 207 6.19 10.35 -5.09
CA SER A 207 6.77 11.52 -4.41
C SER A 207 5.97 12.81 -4.59
N ARG A 208 5.34 13.00 -5.75
CA ARG A 208 4.55 14.18 -6.08
C ARG A 208 3.22 14.16 -5.34
N PHE A 209 2.51 13.03 -5.30
CA PHE A 209 1.27 12.94 -4.50
C PHE A 209 1.52 13.39 -3.06
N ARG A 210 2.59 12.90 -2.43
CA ARG A 210 2.97 13.28 -1.07
C ARG A 210 3.39 14.74 -0.92
N SER A 211 4.08 15.28 -1.92
CA SER A 211 4.50 16.69 -1.92
C SER A 211 3.30 17.62 -2.09
N PHE A 212 2.33 17.18 -2.88
CA PHE A 212 1.05 17.83 -3.05
C PHE A 212 0.25 17.83 -1.74
N THR A 213 0.17 16.68 -1.05
CA THR A 213 -0.61 16.60 0.18
C THR A 213 0.02 17.34 1.36
N ARG A 214 1.35 17.45 1.41
CA ARG A 214 2.03 18.22 2.48
C ARG A 214 1.71 19.71 2.58
N LYS A 215 0.99 20.28 1.60
CA LYS A 215 0.64 21.71 1.58
C LYS A 215 -0.69 22.03 2.28
N PHE A 216 -1.41 21.05 2.82
CA PHE A 216 -2.65 21.28 3.56
C PHE A 216 -2.39 21.77 5.00
N THR A 217 -3.40 22.39 5.64
CA THR A 217 -3.39 22.63 7.10
C THR A 217 -3.30 21.32 7.90
N ASP A 218 -3.82 20.22 7.36
CA ASP A 218 -3.57 18.86 7.84
C ASP A 218 -2.88 18.06 6.71
N PRO A 219 -1.53 18.09 6.65
CA PRO A 219 -0.74 17.59 5.52
C PRO A 219 -0.91 16.09 5.27
N ASP A 220 -1.32 15.35 6.29
CA ASP A 220 -1.47 13.92 6.22
C ASP A 220 -2.93 13.50 5.95
N PHE A 221 -3.93 14.37 6.16
CA PHE A 221 -5.35 14.01 6.03
C PHE A 221 -5.71 13.25 4.75
N LEU A 222 -5.46 13.86 3.58
CA LEU A 222 -5.76 13.22 2.28
C LEU A 222 -4.76 12.12 1.93
N SER A 223 -3.54 12.20 2.46
CA SER A 223 -2.51 11.16 2.24
C SER A 223 -2.90 9.86 2.93
N GLU A 224 -3.25 9.92 4.21
CA GLU A 224 -3.75 8.80 5.00
C GLU A 224 -5.07 8.27 4.43
N GLY A 225 -5.96 9.17 4.01
CA GLY A 225 -7.23 8.80 3.36
C GLY A 225 -7.03 8.01 2.08
N ALA A 226 -6.13 8.47 1.20
CA ALA A 226 -5.90 7.80 -0.08
C ALA A 226 -5.20 6.46 0.13
N THR A 227 -4.26 6.41 1.08
CA THR A 227 -3.57 5.19 1.47
C THR A 227 -4.54 4.14 2.00
N GLN A 228 -5.44 4.53 2.91
CA GLN A 228 -6.46 3.63 3.42
C GLN A 228 -7.45 3.22 2.32
N TYR A 229 -7.91 4.18 1.48
CA TYR A 229 -8.80 3.91 0.35
C TYR A 229 -8.24 2.86 -0.61
N PHE A 230 -6.96 3.00 -1.01
CA PHE A 230 -6.31 2.02 -1.88
C PHE A 230 -6.02 0.70 -1.19
N THR A 231 -5.71 0.71 0.11
CA THR A 231 -5.57 -0.52 0.89
C THR A 231 -6.88 -1.31 0.91
N ASP A 232 -7.99 -0.65 1.20
CA ASP A 232 -9.33 -1.24 1.17
C ASP A 232 -9.72 -1.71 -0.23
N LYS A 233 -9.35 -0.97 -1.27
CA LYS A 233 -9.58 -1.36 -2.66
C LYS A 233 -8.92 -2.70 -2.99
N VAL A 234 -7.64 -2.86 -2.66
CA VAL A 234 -6.91 -4.13 -2.88
C VAL A 234 -7.56 -5.27 -2.09
N LEU A 235 -7.97 -5.04 -0.84
CA LEU A 235 -8.66 -6.05 -0.02
C LEU A 235 -9.99 -6.48 -0.65
N MET A 236 -10.80 -5.53 -1.12
CA MET A 236 -12.06 -5.82 -1.79
C MET A 236 -11.85 -6.59 -3.10
N ASP A 237 -10.85 -6.23 -3.90
CA ASP A 237 -10.54 -6.91 -5.17
C ASP A 237 -10.13 -8.38 -4.98
N ILE A 238 -9.68 -8.75 -3.77
CA ILE A 238 -9.36 -10.14 -3.40
C ILE A 238 -10.45 -10.84 -2.57
N GLY A 239 -11.62 -10.22 -2.45
CA GLY A 239 -12.78 -10.78 -1.76
C GLY A 239 -12.68 -10.72 -0.24
N LEU A 240 -11.89 -9.79 0.31
CA LEU A 240 -11.82 -9.51 1.73
C LEU A 240 -12.61 -8.24 2.08
N PRO A 241 -13.11 -8.12 3.32
CA PRO A 241 -13.76 -6.89 3.75
C PRO A 241 -12.76 -5.74 3.81
N LYS A 242 -13.26 -4.51 3.69
CA LYS A 242 -12.52 -3.30 4.07
C LYS A 242 -12.02 -3.43 5.51
N MET A 243 -10.90 -2.79 5.83
CA MET A 243 -10.41 -2.78 7.20
C MET A 243 -11.37 -1.99 8.09
N SER A 244 -11.73 -2.56 9.23
CA SER A 244 -12.56 -1.91 10.24
C SER A 244 -11.72 -1.46 11.44
N GLY A 245 -12.20 -0.46 12.18
CA GLY A 245 -11.58 -0.05 13.45
C GLY A 245 -10.35 0.86 13.30
N HIS A 246 -10.05 1.35 12.11
CA HIS A 246 -9.03 2.36 11.89
C HIS A 246 -9.57 3.78 12.17
N LYS A 247 -8.69 4.72 12.55
CA LYS A 247 -9.06 6.13 12.82
C LYS A 247 -9.33 6.97 11.56
N TYR A 248 -9.04 6.45 10.37
CA TYR A 248 -9.09 7.18 9.10
C TYR A 248 -10.48 7.36 8.47
N GLY A 249 -11.57 7.12 9.21
CA GLY A 249 -12.93 7.11 8.62
C GLY A 249 -13.30 8.40 7.88
N SER A 250 -13.01 9.56 8.48
CA SER A 250 -13.23 10.87 7.86
C SER A 250 -12.29 11.12 6.67
N ASN A 251 -11.04 10.67 6.76
CA ASN A 251 -10.06 10.77 5.68
C ASN A 251 -10.49 9.96 4.45
N VAL A 252 -10.95 8.72 4.66
CA VAL A 252 -11.45 7.84 3.59
C VAL A 252 -12.71 8.44 2.97
N ALA A 253 -13.65 8.94 3.78
CA ALA A 253 -14.88 9.58 3.29
C ALA A 253 -14.57 10.79 2.39
N ALA A 254 -13.56 11.60 2.75
CA ALA A 254 -13.11 12.70 1.90
C ALA A 254 -12.57 12.21 0.55
N ILE A 255 -11.78 11.14 0.52
CA ILE A 255 -11.29 10.55 -0.73
C ILE A 255 -12.43 9.94 -1.56
N GLU A 256 -13.37 9.25 -0.93
CA GLU A 256 -14.56 8.73 -1.62
C GLU A 256 -15.39 9.88 -2.22
N ASN A 257 -15.50 11.02 -1.53
CA ASN A 257 -16.13 12.23 -2.06
C ASN A 257 -15.36 12.80 -3.25
N LEU A 258 -14.01 12.85 -3.20
CA LEU A 258 -13.19 13.26 -4.34
C LEU A 258 -13.46 12.39 -5.57
N VAL A 259 -13.43 11.06 -5.39
CA VAL A 259 -13.71 10.09 -6.47
C VAL A 259 -15.11 10.31 -7.03
N ARG A 260 -16.11 10.57 -6.18
CA ARG A 260 -17.48 10.89 -6.61
C ARG A 260 -17.54 12.17 -7.45
N LYS A 261 -16.83 13.24 -7.06
CA LYS A 261 -16.75 14.50 -7.82
C LYS A 261 -16.05 14.32 -9.17
N MET A 262 -15.20 13.31 -9.30
CA MET A 262 -14.61 12.88 -10.57
C MET A 262 -15.52 11.91 -11.35
N ASN A 263 -16.84 11.89 -11.07
CA ASN A 263 -17.81 10.97 -11.68
C ASN A 263 -17.45 9.48 -11.50
N GLY A 264 -16.86 9.13 -10.36
CA GLY A 264 -16.41 7.77 -10.07
C GLY A 264 -15.05 7.39 -10.68
N ASN A 265 -14.41 8.32 -11.41
CA ASN A 265 -13.10 8.07 -12.02
C ASN A 265 -11.98 8.09 -10.97
N PHE A 266 -11.64 6.93 -10.42
CA PHE A 266 -10.53 6.81 -9.47
C PHE A 266 -9.15 6.75 -10.16
N ASP A 267 -9.09 6.61 -11.49
CA ASP A 267 -7.84 6.48 -12.25
C ASP A 267 -6.95 7.70 -12.09
N ALA A 268 -7.54 8.91 -12.11
CA ALA A 268 -6.77 10.13 -11.88
C ALA A 268 -6.12 10.12 -10.49
N LEU A 269 -6.86 9.70 -9.46
CA LEU A 269 -6.30 9.56 -8.12
C LEU A 269 -5.20 8.49 -8.06
N ALA A 270 -5.39 7.34 -8.72
CA ALA A 270 -4.41 6.25 -8.73
C ALA A 270 -3.13 6.64 -9.50
N ARG A 271 -3.24 7.27 -10.67
CA ARG A 271 -2.11 7.78 -11.45
C ARG A 271 -1.33 8.83 -10.67
N LEU A 272 -2.03 9.76 -10.01
CA LEU A 272 -1.36 10.72 -9.15
C LEU A 272 -0.67 10.02 -7.97
N TYR A 273 -1.39 9.15 -7.26
CA TYR A 273 -0.91 8.48 -6.04
C TYR A 273 0.27 7.55 -6.29
N PHE A 274 0.26 6.73 -7.35
CA PHE A 274 1.29 5.71 -7.59
C PHE A 274 2.34 6.11 -8.64
N GLN A 275 1.96 6.91 -9.64
CA GLN A 275 2.80 7.20 -10.81
C GLN A 275 3.29 8.65 -10.87
N ASP A 276 2.92 9.48 -9.90
CA ASP A 276 3.24 10.90 -9.89
C ASP A 276 2.73 11.64 -11.15
N ASP A 277 1.63 11.20 -11.76
CA ASP A 277 1.13 11.80 -13.01
C ASP A 277 0.59 13.23 -12.80
N ILE A 278 1.25 14.21 -13.42
CA ILE A 278 0.88 15.63 -13.31
C ILE A 278 -0.41 15.98 -14.08
N THR A 279 -0.72 15.25 -15.15
CA THR A 279 -1.97 15.43 -15.88
C THR A 279 -3.14 15.02 -15.01
N ALA A 280 -2.99 13.91 -14.29
CA ALA A 280 -3.99 13.46 -13.32
C ALA A 280 -4.21 14.46 -12.17
N PHE A 281 -3.16 15.17 -11.75
CA PHE A 281 -3.32 16.28 -10.81
C PHE A 281 -4.20 17.41 -11.37
N HIS A 282 -3.99 17.81 -12.62
CA HIS A 282 -4.84 18.83 -13.26
C HIS A 282 -6.29 18.37 -13.42
N GLU A 283 -6.51 17.09 -13.74
CA GLU A 283 -7.87 16.51 -13.80
C GLU A 283 -8.58 16.61 -12.46
N ILE A 284 -7.89 16.30 -11.35
CA ILE A 284 -8.43 16.44 -9.98
C ILE A 284 -8.81 17.90 -9.70
N LEU A 285 -7.93 18.86 -10.04
CA LEU A 285 -8.21 20.29 -9.83
C LEU A 285 -9.41 20.76 -10.63
N PHE A 286 -9.50 20.33 -11.90
CA PHE A 286 -10.61 20.64 -12.77
C PHE A 286 -11.93 20.07 -12.23
N ALA A 287 -11.93 18.81 -11.79
CA ALA A 287 -13.11 18.17 -11.20
C ALA A 287 -13.59 18.87 -9.92
N LEU A 288 -12.68 19.47 -9.15
CA LEU A 288 -13.00 20.27 -7.97
C LEU A 288 -13.37 21.72 -8.29
N GLN A 289 -13.42 22.10 -9.58
CA GLN A 289 -13.67 23.47 -10.03
C GLN A 289 -12.68 24.49 -9.43
N LEU A 290 -11.49 24.03 -9.07
CA LEU A 290 -10.41 24.86 -8.57
C LEU A 290 -9.65 25.41 -9.77
N ALA A 291 -10.21 26.47 -10.36
CA ALA A 291 -9.75 27.08 -11.61
C ALA A 291 -8.23 27.37 -11.64
N PRO A 292 -7.60 27.32 -12.84
CA PRO A 292 -6.16 27.35 -13.04
C PRO A 292 -5.60 28.78 -13.06
N ASP A 293 -6.00 29.63 -12.11
CA ASP A 293 -5.15 30.77 -11.80
C ASP A 293 -3.88 30.20 -11.14
N LEU A 294 -2.89 29.91 -11.99
CA LEU A 294 -1.61 29.35 -11.60
C LEU A 294 -0.95 30.18 -10.50
N LYS A 295 -1.17 31.50 -10.45
CA LYS A 295 -0.61 32.38 -9.41
C LYS A 295 -1.26 32.15 -8.05
N THR A 296 -2.59 32.00 -7.96
CA THR A 296 -3.24 31.68 -6.67
C THR A 296 -3.10 30.20 -6.29
N MET A 297 -2.89 29.31 -7.26
CA MET A 297 -2.63 27.89 -7.00
C MET A 297 -1.20 27.62 -6.51
N ILE A 298 -0.20 28.43 -6.88
CA ILE A 298 1.16 28.27 -6.33
C ILE A 298 1.18 28.57 -4.82
N ALA A 299 0.31 29.47 -4.35
CA ALA A 299 0.31 29.91 -2.95
C ALA A 299 -0.21 28.85 -1.98
N ASN A 300 -1.34 28.17 -2.28
CA ASN A 300 -1.89 27.12 -1.40
C ASN A 300 -2.92 26.21 -2.11
N PRO A 301 -2.50 25.35 -3.06
CA PRO A 301 -3.42 24.49 -3.81
C PRO A 301 -3.96 23.35 -2.94
N GLY A 302 -3.21 23.03 -1.87
CA GLY A 302 -3.63 22.06 -0.90
C GLY A 302 -4.92 22.52 -0.23
N GLN A 303 -4.89 23.62 0.51
CA GLN A 303 -6.02 23.97 1.38
C GLN A 303 -7.37 24.03 0.64
N LYS A 304 -7.38 24.56 -0.60
CA LYS A 304 -8.59 24.60 -1.44
C LYS A 304 -9.13 23.21 -1.77
N ILE A 305 -8.27 22.24 -2.05
CA ILE A 305 -8.70 20.85 -2.23
C ILE A 305 -9.29 20.35 -0.92
N TYR A 306 -8.58 20.47 0.21
CA TYR A 306 -9.07 20.02 1.52
C TYR A 306 -10.48 20.54 1.82
N ASP A 307 -10.69 21.85 1.67
CA ASP A 307 -11.99 22.50 1.90
C ASP A 307 -13.06 21.98 0.94
N ALA A 308 -12.71 21.78 -0.33
CA ALA A 308 -13.63 21.27 -1.35
C ALA A 308 -14.02 19.81 -1.10
N VAL A 309 -13.16 18.96 -0.53
CA VAL A 309 -13.53 17.56 -0.23
C VAL A 309 -14.24 17.39 1.11
N LYS A 310 -13.99 18.27 2.08
CA LYS A 310 -14.56 18.17 3.43
C LYS A 310 -15.96 18.77 3.55
N THR A 311 -16.34 19.67 2.64
CA THR A 311 -17.68 20.26 2.58
C THR A 311 -18.61 19.40 1.73
N ASN A 312 -19.70 18.92 2.36
CA ASN A 312 -20.73 17.95 1.93
C ASN A 312 -20.52 16.53 2.50
#